data_AF-A0A915BJU4-F1
#
_entry.id   AF-A0A915BJU4-F1
#
_cell.length_a   1.000
_cell.length_b   1.000
_cell.length_c   1.000
_cell.angle_alpha   90.00
_cell.angle_beta   90.00
_cell.angle_gamma   90.00
#
_symmetry.space_group_name_H-M   'P 1'
#
loop_
_entity.id
_entity.type
_entity.pdbx_description
1 polymer ?
#
loop_
_entity_poly.entity_id
_entity_poly.type
_entity_poly.pdbx_seq_one_letter_code
_entity_poly.pdbx_strand_id
1 'polypeptide(L)'
;FQLAYGYTIRCYKKLGDVPGYAADVSQFKSDSDRLLQILEENDEIVATAEELNARERAAQEEKAELEGRAFDSEKLETEFASAKDDYSKVQQYQKELQEVVQTVEEIQKERSATLADLERRVREVKMDNAAKELQISAQKMDGETARQLRAQKAELNAQLEQLKSEMARIDSDIYELQKVGYKEGMAMRERYADFLRNFGDVQRRLGMKDESFVNALQQYSPNEPNFTHFLEEIKEYIASMDKEVGAMIDRLAEEDAKVLAHIKEINEQKDVVKEELSKLRLSIEVKKHNQMLKREDWAEELQKVKLELDVAQNELFTLHAARNTKVTGHEQLAEMKKLVQNRKIAIAEARNEVAHEASAKLERIFEEWDHIKECRAQLREDESALRAAIERFTAPLD
;
A
#
# COMPACT_ATOMS: atom_id res chain seq x y z
N PHE A 1 11.37 12.18 -26.31
CA PHE A 1 12.14 11.00 -26.73
C PHE A 1 12.79 11.12 -28.12
N GLN A 2 12.07 11.27 -29.23
CA GLN A 2 12.68 11.37 -30.57
C GLN A 2 13.61 12.59 -30.80
N LEU A 3 13.32 13.74 -30.16
CA LEU A 3 14.10 14.97 -30.33
C LEU A 3 15.49 14.94 -29.66
N ALA A 4 15.61 14.29 -28.49
CA ALA A 4 16.88 14.17 -27.77
C ALA A 4 17.82 13.15 -28.45
N TYR A 5 17.30 12.00 -28.85
CA TYR A 5 18.03 10.98 -29.63
C TYR A 5 18.49 11.54 -30.98
N GLY A 6 17.62 12.29 -31.67
CA GLY A 6 17.98 13.00 -32.90
C GLY A 6 18.97 14.16 -32.70
N TYR A 7 19.16 14.65 -31.47
CA TYR A 7 20.15 15.68 -31.14
C TYR A 7 21.52 15.06 -30.83
N THR A 8 21.59 14.00 -30.01
CA THR A 8 22.83 13.25 -29.77
C THR A 8 23.39 12.70 -31.07
N ILE A 9 22.58 12.01 -31.90
CA ILE A 9 23.03 11.51 -33.20
C ILE A 9 23.57 12.63 -34.11
N ARG A 10 22.94 13.82 -34.11
CA ARG A 10 23.41 14.99 -34.88
C ARG A 10 24.71 15.58 -34.35
N CYS A 11 24.88 15.66 -33.03
CA CYS A 11 26.12 16.09 -32.40
C CYS A 11 27.26 15.10 -32.65
N TYR A 12 26.98 13.79 -32.65
CA TYR A 12 27.96 12.73 -32.91
C TYR A 12 28.36 12.64 -34.39
N LYS A 13 27.42 12.86 -35.33
CA LYS A 13 27.75 12.93 -36.76
C LYS A 13 28.72 14.08 -37.07
N LYS A 14 28.58 15.22 -36.39
CA LYS A 14 29.50 16.36 -36.50
C LYS A 14 30.89 16.11 -35.92
N LEU A 15 31.03 15.17 -34.98
CA LEU A 15 32.33 14.79 -34.39
C LEU A 15 33.12 13.81 -35.28
N GLY A 16 32.43 12.97 -36.07
CA GLY A 16 33.06 12.08 -37.06
C GLY A 16 33.59 12.78 -38.31
N ASP A 17 33.12 13.99 -38.62
CA ASP A 17 33.57 14.80 -39.77
C ASP A 17 34.80 15.69 -39.44
N VAL A 18 35.41 15.56 -38.25
CA VAL A 18 36.59 16.33 -37.86
C VAL A 18 37.86 15.66 -38.42
N PRO A 19 38.64 16.33 -39.30
CA PRO A 19 39.82 15.72 -39.91
C PRO A 19 40.89 15.42 -38.85
N GLY A 20 41.24 14.14 -38.69
CA GLY A 20 42.30 13.67 -37.78
C GLY A 20 41.83 12.87 -36.56
N TYR A 21 40.52 12.71 -36.34
CA TYR A 21 39.98 11.89 -35.27
C TYR A 21 39.32 10.63 -35.86
N ALA A 22 40.06 9.52 -35.90
CA ALA A 22 39.51 8.21 -36.28
C ALA A 22 38.75 7.62 -35.09
N ALA A 23 37.55 8.13 -34.84
CA ALA A 23 36.69 7.61 -33.80
C ALA A 23 36.09 6.27 -34.28
N ASP A 24 36.33 5.17 -33.57
CA ASP A 24 35.87 3.84 -33.99
C ASP A 24 34.34 3.74 -33.93
N VAL A 25 33.72 3.69 -35.12
CA VAL A 25 32.27 3.64 -35.33
C VAL A 25 31.61 2.46 -34.60
N SER A 26 32.35 1.39 -34.32
CA SER A 26 31.85 0.24 -33.59
C SER A 26 31.58 0.53 -32.10
N GLN A 27 32.42 1.35 -31.47
CA GLN A 27 32.28 1.77 -30.06
C GLN A 27 31.05 2.67 -29.89
N PHE A 28 30.80 3.57 -30.85
CA PHE A 28 29.62 4.44 -30.83
C PHE A 28 28.32 3.69 -31.03
N LYS A 29 28.33 2.64 -31.84
CA LYS A 29 27.16 1.78 -32.02
C LYS A 29 26.82 1.05 -30.72
N SER A 30 27.84 0.51 -30.04
CA SER A 30 27.71 -0.10 -28.72
C SER A 30 27.16 0.88 -27.67
N ASP A 31 27.67 2.11 -27.62
CA ASP A 31 27.20 3.12 -26.65
C ASP A 31 25.77 3.60 -26.95
N SER A 32 25.40 3.70 -28.24
CA SER A 32 24.04 4.02 -28.66
C SER A 32 23.05 2.90 -28.33
N ASP A 33 23.44 1.64 -28.55
CA ASP A 33 22.64 0.47 -28.20
C ASP A 33 22.46 0.36 -26.68
N ARG A 34 23.53 0.66 -25.92
CA ARG A 34 23.49 0.71 -24.44
C ARG A 34 22.61 1.84 -23.91
N LEU A 35 22.61 3.02 -24.55
CA LEU A 35 21.71 4.12 -24.22
C LEU A 35 20.25 3.78 -24.53
N LEU A 36 19.98 3.10 -25.64
CA LEU A 36 18.65 2.58 -25.96
C LEU A 36 18.17 1.60 -24.88
N GLN A 37 19.02 0.66 -24.49
CA GLN A 37 18.70 -0.32 -23.46
C GLN A 37 18.43 0.35 -22.10
N ILE A 38 19.20 1.36 -21.71
CA ILE A 38 18.95 2.13 -20.47
C ILE A 38 17.63 2.89 -20.52
N LEU A 39 17.25 3.40 -21.70
CA LEU A 39 15.97 4.10 -21.87
C LEU A 39 14.79 3.13 -21.84
N GLU A 40 14.91 1.95 -22.45
CA GLU A 40 13.91 0.88 -22.37
C GLU A 40 13.75 0.38 -20.94
N GLU A 41 14.85 0.15 -20.21
CA GLU A 41 14.83 -0.21 -18.78
C GLU A 41 14.18 0.88 -17.93
N ASN A 42 14.40 2.17 -18.25
CA ASN A 42 13.78 3.27 -17.52
C ASN A 42 12.27 3.37 -17.80
N ASP A 43 11.84 3.13 -19.03
CA ASP A 43 10.41 3.09 -19.37
C ASP A 43 9.72 1.89 -18.68
N GLU A 44 10.38 0.73 -18.57
CA GLU A 44 9.92 -0.41 -17.76
C GLU A 44 9.85 -0.08 -16.26
N ILE A 45 10.82 0.67 -15.73
CA ILE A 45 10.82 1.13 -14.33
C ILE A 45 9.66 2.09 -14.08
N VAL A 46 9.41 3.03 -14.99
CA VAL A 46 8.28 3.96 -14.86
C VAL A 46 6.95 3.20 -14.92
N ALA A 47 6.79 2.27 -15.86
CA ALA A 47 5.59 1.45 -15.97
C ALA A 47 5.36 0.58 -14.72
N THR A 48 6.40 -0.05 -14.20
CA THR A 48 6.31 -0.87 -12.96
C THR A 48 6.06 -0.02 -11.72
N ALA A 49 6.61 1.21 -11.66
CA ALA A 49 6.32 2.16 -10.58
C ALA A 49 4.87 2.66 -10.62
N GLU A 50 4.31 2.90 -11.80
CA GLU A 50 2.89 3.24 -11.98
C GLU A 50 1.98 2.08 -11.56
N GLU A 51 2.32 0.84 -11.95
CA GLU A 51 1.58 -0.36 -11.55
C GLU A 51 1.64 -0.60 -10.03
N LEU A 52 2.82 -0.40 -9.42
CA LEU A 52 2.98 -0.47 -7.96
C LEU A 52 2.18 0.62 -7.24
N ASN A 53 2.19 1.86 -7.73
CA ASN A 53 1.39 2.95 -7.18
C ASN A 53 -0.12 2.71 -7.34
N ALA A 54 -0.55 2.02 -8.41
CA ALA A 54 -1.94 1.61 -8.59
C ALA A 54 -2.32 0.49 -7.60
N ARG A 55 -1.45 -0.51 -7.40
CA ARG A 55 -1.64 -1.57 -6.39
C ARG A 55 -1.65 -1.02 -4.97
N GLU A 56 -0.79 -0.05 -4.65
CA GLU A 56 -0.77 0.58 -3.33
C GLU A 56 -2.07 1.34 -3.04
N ARG A 57 -2.60 2.09 -4.02
CA ARG A 57 -3.90 2.76 -3.89
C ARG A 57 -5.05 1.76 -3.70
N ALA A 58 -5.08 0.69 -4.50
CA ALA A 58 -6.10 -0.35 -4.35
C ALA A 58 -6.04 -1.02 -2.97
N ALA A 59 -4.84 -1.33 -2.46
CA ALA A 59 -4.66 -1.89 -1.13
C ALA A 59 -5.05 -0.91 0.00
N GLN A 60 -4.86 0.39 -0.20
CA GLN A 60 -5.30 1.42 0.76
C GLN A 60 -6.83 1.55 0.79
N GLU A 61 -7.50 1.50 -0.37
CA GLU A 61 -8.96 1.49 -0.47
C GLU A 61 -9.55 0.24 0.20
N GLU A 62 -8.99 -0.95 -0.09
CA GLU A 62 -9.40 -2.20 0.54
C GLU A 62 -9.20 -2.16 2.07
N LYS A 63 -8.08 -1.59 2.55
CA LYS A 63 -7.83 -1.40 3.98
C LYS A 63 -8.88 -0.48 4.63
N ALA A 64 -9.26 0.60 3.97
CA ALA A 64 -10.28 1.52 4.47
C ALA A 64 -11.67 0.86 4.53
N GLU A 65 -12.03 0.04 3.53
CA GLU A 65 -13.26 -0.75 3.57
C GLU A 65 -13.26 -1.78 4.71
N LEU A 66 -12.14 -2.47 4.92
CA LEU A 66 -11.99 -3.44 6.00
C LEU A 66 -12.08 -2.78 7.39
N GLU A 67 -11.48 -1.60 7.56
CA GLU A 67 -11.61 -0.80 8.80
C GLU A 67 -13.05 -0.34 9.04
N GLY A 68 -13.78 0.06 7.99
CA GLY A 68 -15.20 0.39 8.06
C GLY A 68 -16.06 -0.82 8.48
N ARG A 69 -15.84 -1.99 7.87
CA ARG A 69 -16.55 -3.23 8.23
C ARG A 69 -16.23 -3.69 9.66
N ALA A 70 -15.01 -3.49 10.14
CA ALA A 70 -14.64 -3.81 11.53
C ALA A 70 -15.40 -2.93 12.53
N PHE A 71 -15.55 -1.63 12.24
CA PHE A 71 -16.35 -0.72 13.07
C PHE A 71 -17.83 -1.12 13.09
N ASP A 72 -18.40 -1.50 11.94
CA ASP A 72 -19.78 -1.99 11.87
C ASP A 72 -19.96 -3.30 12.65
N SER A 73 -18.96 -4.19 12.63
CA SER A 73 -18.93 -5.44 13.41
C SER A 73 -18.93 -5.18 14.91
N GLU A 74 -18.10 -4.25 15.41
CA GLU A 74 -18.09 -3.88 16.83
C GLU A 74 -19.44 -3.31 17.27
N LYS A 75 -20.07 -2.50 16.41
CA LYS A 75 -21.41 -1.96 16.69
C LYS A 75 -22.45 -3.09 16.77
N LEU A 76 -22.43 -4.03 15.83
CA LEU A 76 -23.30 -5.21 15.84
C LEU A 76 -23.09 -6.08 17.08
N GLU A 77 -21.84 -6.27 17.55
CA GLU A 77 -21.55 -7.00 18.79
C GLU A 77 -22.17 -6.32 20.02
N THR A 78 -22.08 -4.99 20.10
CA THR A 78 -22.70 -4.24 21.22
C THR A 78 -24.23 -4.31 21.19
N GLU A 79 -24.83 -4.22 20.00
CA GLU A 79 -26.28 -4.35 19.81
C GLU A 79 -26.75 -5.78 20.14
N PHE A 80 -25.98 -6.79 19.73
CA PHE A 80 -26.26 -8.21 20.03
C PHE A 80 -26.14 -8.51 21.53
N ALA A 81 -25.13 -7.97 22.22
CA ALA A 81 -24.98 -8.11 23.66
C ALA A 81 -26.17 -7.50 24.41
N SER A 82 -26.65 -6.32 23.98
CA SER A 82 -27.86 -5.71 24.54
C SER A 82 -29.10 -6.55 24.26
N ALA A 83 -29.25 -7.10 23.05
CA ALA A 83 -30.38 -7.94 22.70
C ALA A 83 -30.41 -9.25 23.51
N LYS A 84 -29.23 -9.83 23.78
CA LYS A 84 -29.10 -11.02 24.62
C LYS A 84 -29.49 -10.74 26.08
N ASP A 85 -29.11 -9.58 26.61
CA ASP A 85 -29.53 -9.13 27.94
C ASP A 85 -31.06 -8.94 28.01
N ASP A 86 -31.64 -8.26 27.03
CA ASP A 86 -33.10 -8.08 26.93
C ASP A 86 -33.84 -9.42 26.84
N TYR A 87 -33.35 -10.36 26.03
CA TYR A 87 -33.94 -11.70 25.92
C TYR A 87 -33.87 -12.48 27.24
N SER A 88 -32.77 -12.36 27.99
CA SER A 88 -32.65 -13.00 29.30
C SER A 88 -33.68 -12.47 30.31
N LYS A 89 -33.99 -11.17 30.26
CA LYS A 89 -35.06 -10.56 31.07
C LYS A 89 -36.44 -11.09 30.67
N VAL A 90 -36.70 -11.26 29.38
CA VAL A 90 -37.96 -11.85 28.88
C VAL A 90 -38.13 -13.29 29.39
N GLN A 91 -37.07 -14.10 29.38
CA GLN A 91 -37.13 -15.46 29.94
C GLN A 91 -37.39 -15.46 31.45
N GLN A 92 -36.84 -14.49 32.18
CA GLN A 92 -37.16 -14.30 33.60
C GLN A 92 -38.63 -13.95 33.80
N TYR A 93 -39.14 -12.98 33.05
CA TYR A 93 -40.56 -12.61 33.11
C TYR A 93 -41.48 -13.78 32.75
N GLN A 94 -41.11 -14.60 31.79
CA GLN A 94 -41.89 -15.79 31.43
C GLN A 94 -41.99 -16.78 32.59
N LYS A 95 -40.88 -17.03 33.31
CA LYS A 95 -40.90 -17.88 34.51
C LYS A 95 -41.76 -17.29 35.61
N GLU A 96 -41.60 -16.00 35.90
CA GLU A 96 -42.40 -15.31 36.92
C GLU A 96 -43.89 -15.34 36.57
N LEU A 97 -44.25 -15.14 35.30
CA LEU A 97 -45.64 -15.23 34.85
C LEU A 97 -46.20 -16.65 35.03
N GLN A 98 -45.40 -17.67 34.72
CA GLN A 98 -45.80 -19.07 34.82
C GLN A 98 -46.03 -19.49 36.29
N GLU A 99 -45.18 -19.03 37.21
CA GLU A 99 -45.36 -19.25 38.65
C GLU A 99 -46.63 -18.54 39.17
N VAL A 100 -46.86 -17.28 38.76
CA VAL A 100 -48.06 -16.52 39.16
C VAL A 100 -49.33 -17.20 38.63
N VAL A 101 -49.34 -17.65 37.37
CA VAL A 101 -50.49 -18.35 36.78
C VAL A 101 -50.79 -19.65 37.54
N GLN A 102 -49.78 -20.47 37.84
CA GLN A 102 -49.98 -21.69 38.65
C GLN A 102 -50.56 -21.38 40.02
N THR A 103 -50.03 -20.35 40.69
CA THR A 103 -50.52 -19.92 42.01
C THR A 103 -51.99 -19.48 41.94
N VAL A 104 -52.37 -18.72 40.90
CA VAL A 104 -53.75 -18.27 40.69
C VAL A 104 -54.69 -19.43 40.37
N GLU A 105 -54.26 -20.39 39.54
CA GLU A 105 -55.05 -21.59 39.22
C GLU A 105 -55.31 -22.45 40.46
N GLU A 106 -54.31 -22.63 41.34
CA GLU A 106 -54.47 -23.35 42.61
C GLU A 106 -55.47 -22.66 43.54
N ILE A 107 -55.33 -21.33 43.72
CA ILE A 107 -56.27 -20.53 44.52
C ILE A 107 -57.69 -20.59 43.93
N GLN A 108 -57.83 -20.49 42.61
CA GLN A 108 -59.12 -20.56 41.93
C GLN A 108 -59.78 -21.93 42.14
N LYS A 109 -59.00 -23.02 42.06
CA LYS A 109 -59.47 -24.37 42.30
C LYS A 109 -59.95 -24.55 43.74
N GLU A 110 -59.18 -24.07 44.72
CA GLU A 110 -59.53 -24.13 46.14
C GLU A 110 -60.80 -23.31 46.45
N ARG A 111 -60.91 -22.10 45.88
CA ARG A 111 -62.10 -21.23 46.00
C ARG A 111 -63.34 -21.82 45.33
N SER A 112 -63.18 -22.46 44.18
CA SER A 112 -64.31 -23.12 43.49
C SER A 112 -64.86 -24.31 44.29
N ALA A 113 -63.99 -25.08 44.95
CA ALA A 113 -64.39 -26.18 45.82
C ALA A 113 -65.13 -25.69 47.06
N THR A 114 -64.67 -24.59 47.68
CA THR A 114 -65.35 -23.99 48.83
C THR A 114 -66.71 -23.39 48.46
N LEU A 115 -66.83 -22.75 47.28
CA LEU A 115 -68.11 -22.25 46.79
C LEU A 115 -69.12 -23.39 46.60
N ALA A 116 -68.71 -24.51 45.98
CA ALA A 116 -69.58 -25.66 45.77
C ALA A 116 -70.06 -26.29 47.09
N ASP A 117 -69.20 -26.34 48.12
CA ASP A 117 -69.59 -26.84 49.44
C ASP A 117 -70.59 -25.89 50.15
N LEU A 118 -70.38 -24.58 50.05
CA LEU A 118 -71.33 -23.58 50.58
C LEU A 118 -72.69 -23.67 49.88
N GLU A 119 -72.72 -23.80 48.55
CA GLU A 119 -73.96 -23.98 47.78
C GLU A 119 -74.72 -25.26 48.16
N ARG A 120 -74.00 -26.33 48.55
CA ARG A 120 -74.60 -27.55 49.07
C ARG A 120 -75.22 -27.32 50.45
N ARG A 121 -74.48 -26.69 51.38
CA ARG A 121 -74.97 -26.40 52.74
C ARG A 121 -76.20 -25.49 52.74
N VAL A 122 -76.23 -24.48 51.85
CA VAL A 122 -77.41 -23.60 51.68
C VAL A 122 -78.64 -24.39 51.22
N ARG A 123 -78.48 -25.37 50.31
CA ARG A 123 -79.58 -26.23 49.87
C ARG A 123 -80.11 -27.12 51.00
N GLU A 124 -79.22 -27.71 51.79
CA GLU A 124 -79.58 -28.52 52.96
C GLU A 124 -80.39 -27.71 53.98
N VAL A 125 -79.92 -26.51 54.35
CA VAL A 125 -80.63 -25.61 55.28
C VAL A 125 -82.01 -25.20 54.76
N LYS A 126 -82.14 -24.94 53.44
CA LYS A 126 -83.44 -24.60 52.83
C LYS A 126 -84.43 -25.77 52.92
N MET A 127 -83.96 -27.00 52.70
CA MET A 127 -84.81 -28.20 52.81
C MET A 127 -85.25 -28.45 54.25
N ASP A 128 -84.34 -28.33 55.22
CA ASP A 128 -84.64 -28.48 56.64
C ASP A 128 -85.64 -27.42 57.14
N ASN A 129 -85.50 -26.17 56.70
CA ASN A 129 -86.45 -25.11 57.03
C ASN A 129 -87.84 -25.40 56.46
N ALA A 130 -87.94 -25.82 55.20
CA ALA A 130 -89.22 -26.17 54.59
C ALA A 130 -89.90 -27.34 55.32
N ALA A 131 -89.13 -28.34 55.76
CA ALA A 131 -89.65 -29.47 56.54
C ALA A 131 -90.17 -29.03 57.92
N LYS A 132 -89.43 -28.15 58.61
CA LYS A 132 -89.85 -27.58 59.91
C LYS A 132 -91.09 -26.69 59.78
N GLU A 133 -91.20 -25.88 58.73
CA GLU A 133 -92.41 -25.08 58.46
C GLU A 133 -93.67 -25.95 58.28
N LEU A 134 -93.54 -27.06 57.55
CA LEU A 134 -94.60 -28.05 57.37
C LEU A 134 -95.03 -28.67 58.71
N GLN A 135 -94.07 -29.02 59.57
CA GLN A 135 -94.33 -29.61 60.88
C GLN A 135 -95.03 -28.64 61.85
N ILE A 136 -94.65 -27.37 61.83
CA ILE A 136 -95.27 -26.31 62.64
C ILE A 136 -96.71 -26.05 62.18
N SER A 137 -96.96 -26.07 60.86
CA SER A 137 -98.30 -25.82 60.30
C SER A 137 -99.35 -26.89 60.66
N ALA A 138 -98.94 -28.07 61.13
CA ALA A 138 -99.81 -29.21 61.41
C ALA A 138 -100.21 -29.39 62.89
N GLN A 139 -99.68 -28.59 63.82
CA GLN A 139 -99.95 -28.73 65.26
C GLN A 139 -101.26 -28.02 65.70
N LYS A 140 -102.09 -28.70 66.51
CA LYS A 140 -103.26 -28.10 67.19
C LYS A 140 -102.88 -27.70 68.63
N MET A 141 -103.24 -26.48 69.04
CA MET A 141 -102.80 -25.86 70.30
C MET A 141 -103.65 -26.21 71.52
N ASP A 142 -102.99 -26.68 72.58
CA ASP A 142 -103.40 -26.49 73.98
C ASP A 142 -102.49 -25.46 74.69
N GLY A 143 -102.81 -25.11 75.95
CA GLY A 143 -102.12 -24.06 76.71
C GLY A 143 -100.67 -24.36 77.11
N GLU A 144 -100.25 -25.64 77.06
CA GLU A 144 -98.87 -26.07 77.29
C GLU A 144 -98.07 -26.02 75.98
N THR A 145 -98.74 -26.35 74.86
CA THR A 145 -98.26 -26.11 73.49
C THR A 145 -97.93 -24.63 73.27
N ALA A 146 -98.73 -23.70 73.80
CA ALA A 146 -98.47 -22.26 73.69
C ALA A 146 -97.21 -21.80 74.47
N ARG A 147 -96.79 -22.49 75.53
CA ARG A 147 -95.52 -22.20 76.23
C ARG A 147 -94.33 -22.79 75.49
N GLN A 148 -94.45 -24.02 74.97
CA GLN A 148 -93.41 -24.63 74.12
C GLN A 148 -93.21 -23.83 72.83
N LEU A 149 -94.28 -23.34 72.20
CA LEU A 149 -94.20 -22.47 71.02
C LEU A 149 -93.52 -21.13 71.32
N ARG A 150 -93.64 -20.58 72.54
CA ARG A 150 -92.88 -19.37 72.93
C ARG A 150 -91.40 -19.65 73.11
N ALA A 151 -91.03 -20.80 73.68
CA ALA A 151 -89.64 -21.24 73.79
C ALA A 151 -89.03 -21.52 72.42
N GLN A 152 -89.75 -22.23 71.55
CA GLN A 152 -89.35 -22.47 70.16
C GLN A 152 -89.28 -21.18 69.34
N LYS A 153 -90.19 -20.21 69.55
CA LYS A 153 -90.10 -18.89 68.93
C LYS A 153 -88.86 -18.12 69.37
N ALA A 154 -88.48 -18.21 70.65
CA ALA A 154 -87.26 -17.60 71.15
C ALA A 154 -86.01 -18.26 70.55
N GLU A 155 -86.00 -19.59 70.44
CA GLU A 155 -84.93 -20.35 69.79
C GLU A 155 -84.83 -20.07 68.28
N LEU A 156 -85.97 -20.04 67.58
CA LEU A 156 -86.04 -19.64 66.16
C LEU A 156 -85.57 -18.20 65.96
N ASN A 157 -85.94 -17.26 66.83
CA ASN A 157 -85.45 -15.89 66.76
C ASN A 157 -83.94 -15.81 66.98
N ALA A 158 -83.38 -16.61 67.90
CA ALA A 158 -81.94 -16.69 68.11
C ALA A 158 -81.22 -17.27 66.88
N GLN A 159 -81.76 -18.31 66.26
CA GLN A 159 -81.25 -18.87 65.00
C GLN A 159 -81.36 -17.86 63.84
N LEU A 160 -82.44 -17.06 63.80
CA LEU A 160 -82.63 -16.03 62.78
C LEU A 160 -81.63 -14.89 62.91
N GLU A 161 -81.31 -14.46 64.13
CA GLU A 161 -80.25 -13.47 64.38
C GLU A 161 -78.85 -14.03 64.08
N GLN A 162 -78.60 -15.31 64.37
CA GLN A 162 -77.36 -15.96 63.95
C GLN A 162 -77.24 -15.98 62.42
N LEU A 163 -78.29 -16.39 61.70
CA LEU A 163 -78.30 -16.39 60.23
C LEU A 163 -78.11 -14.99 59.63
N LYS A 164 -78.71 -13.94 60.21
CA LYS A 164 -78.46 -12.55 59.79
C LYS A 164 -77.00 -12.15 59.98
N SER A 165 -76.39 -12.55 61.09
CA SER A 165 -74.96 -12.27 61.33
C SER A 165 -74.05 -13.04 60.35
N GLU A 166 -74.39 -14.28 60.00
CA GLU A 166 -73.68 -15.06 59.00
C GLU A 166 -73.84 -14.48 57.60
N MET A 167 -75.05 -14.03 57.22
CA MET A 167 -75.27 -13.31 55.96
C MET A 167 -74.44 -12.02 55.87
N ALA A 168 -74.44 -11.19 56.92
CA ALA A 168 -73.64 -9.97 56.95
C ALA A 168 -72.13 -10.26 56.84
N ARG A 169 -71.66 -11.37 57.41
CA ARG A 169 -70.29 -11.83 57.26
C ARG A 169 -70.00 -12.28 55.81
N ILE A 170 -70.88 -13.07 55.20
CA ILE A 170 -70.72 -13.50 53.81
C ILE A 170 -70.69 -12.30 52.86
N ASP A 171 -71.55 -11.30 53.07
CA ASP A 171 -71.55 -10.07 52.27
C ASP A 171 -70.22 -9.30 52.41
N SER A 172 -69.67 -9.25 53.63
CA SER A 172 -68.34 -8.67 53.88
C SER A 172 -67.22 -9.46 53.19
N ASP A 173 -67.27 -10.79 53.22
CA ASP A 173 -66.30 -11.66 52.57
C ASP A 173 -66.36 -11.49 51.04
N ILE A 174 -67.58 -11.42 50.46
CA ILE A 174 -67.80 -11.12 49.03
C ILE A 174 -67.21 -9.76 48.66
N TYR A 175 -67.43 -8.73 49.48
CA TYR A 175 -66.90 -7.39 49.22
C TYR A 175 -65.36 -7.37 49.22
N GLU A 176 -64.71 -7.99 50.19
CA GLU A 176 -63.24 -8.06 50.21
C GLU A 176 -62.69 -8.91 49.05
N LEU A 177 -63.36 -10.00 48.67
CA LEU A 177 -63.01 -10.79 47.48
C LEU A 177 -63.10 -9.95 46.20
N GLN A 178 -64.16 -9.16 46.02
CA GLN A 178 -64.32 -8.27 44.87
C GLN A 178 -63.24 -7.19 44.83
N LYS A 179 -62.90 -6.62 45.99
CA LYS A 179 -61.84 -5.60 46.12
C LYS A 179 -60.46 -6.14 45.79
N VAL A 180 -60.14 -7.38 46.19
CA VAL A 180 -58.90 -8.07 45.80
C VAL A 180 -58.91 -8.36 44.30
N GLY A 181 -60.00 -8.92 43.78
CA GLY A 181 -60.13 -9.20 42.34
C GLY A 181 -59.99 -7.96 41.45
N TYR A 182 -60.48 -6.80 41.91
CA TYR A 182 -60.30 -5.53 41.19
C TYR A 182 -58.83 -5.10 41.13
N LYS A 183 -58.08 -5.26 42.23
CA LYS A 183 -56.63 -4.95 42.26
C LYS A 183 -55.85 -5.90 41.35
N GLU A 184 -56.15 -7.20 41.39
CA GLU A 184 -55.50 -8.21 40.55
C GLU A 184 -55.79 -7.95 39.06
N GLY A 185 -57.04 -7.64 38.70
CA GLY A 185 -57.41 -7.28 37.33
C GLY A 185 -56.82 -5.95 36.83
N MET A 186 -56.50 -5.01 37.72
CA MET A 186 -55.72 -3.82 37.37
C MET A 186 -54.26 -4.20 37.05
N ALA A 187 -53.61 -4.99 37.93
CA ALA A 187 -52.23 -5.41 37.74
C ALA A 187 -52.05 -6.26 36.47
N MET A 188 -53.02 -7.14 36.14
CA MET A 188 -52.97 -7.93 34.91
C MET A 188 -53.09 -7.08 33.64
N ARG A 189 -53.85 -5.98 33.68
CA ARG A 189 -53.92 -5.03 32.55
C ARG A 189 -52.61 -4.28 32.33
N GLU A 190 -51.96 -3.84 33.41
CA GLU A 190 -50.65 -3.19 33.32
C GLU A 190 -49.60 -4.15 32.72
N ARG A 191 -49.52 -5.38 33.24
CA ARG A 191 -48.61 -6.41 32.71
C ARG A 191 -48.88 -6.74 31.25
N TYR A 192 -50.15 -6.84 30.87
CA TYR A 192 -50.53 -7.11 29.49
C TYR A 192 -50.15 -5.95 28.56
N ALA A 193 -50.33 -4.70 28.98
CA ALA A 193 -49.90 -3.54 28.21
C ALA A 193 -48.36 -3.50 28.03
N ASP A 194 -47.60 -3.86 29.05
CA ASP A 194 -46.14 -3.98 28.95
C ASP A 194 -45.72 -5.11 28.00
N PHE A 195 -46.41 -6.26 28.05
CA PHE A 195 -46.21 -7.36 27.10
C PHE A 195 -46.44 -6.89 25.66
N LEU A 196 -47.54 -6.22 25.37
CA LEU A 196 -47.87 -5.70 24.03
C LEU A 196 -46.76 -4.80 23.47
N ARG A 197 -46.24 -3.92 24.32
CA ARG A 197 -45.16 -2.99 23.96
C ARG A 197 -43.89 -3.77 23.61
N ASN A 198 -43.46 -4.67 24.49
CA ASN A 198 -42.24 -5.45 24.29
C ASN A 198 -42.35 -6.37 23.07
N PHE A 199 -43.50 -7.00 22.88
CA PHE A 199 -43.77 -7.86 21.73
C PHE A 199 -43.70 -7.09 20.41
N GLY A 200 -44.30 -5.89 20.35
CA GLY A 200 -44.22 -5.01 19.18
C GLY A 200 -42.80 -4.51 18.90
N ASP A 201 -41.96 -4.34 19.91
CA ASP A 201 -40.55 -3.97 19.74
C ASP A 201 -39.72 -5.11 19.13
N VAL A 202 -39.94 -6.35 19.58
CA VAL A 202 -39.30 -7.56 19.04
C VAL A 202 -39.67 -7.74 17.56
N GLN A 203 -40.97 -7.69 17.22
CA GLN A 203 -41.41 -7.80 15.83
C GLN A 203 -40.80 -6.73 14.92
N ARG A 204 -40.68 -5.48 15.40
CA ARG A 204 -40.06 -4.39 14.63
C ARG A 204 -38.58 -4.63 14.36
N ARG A 205 -37.83 -5.06 15.37
CA ARG A 205 -36.38 -5.31 15.25
C ARG A 205 -36.07 -6.47 14.31
N LEU A 206 -36.93 -7.48 14.28
CA LEU A 206 -36.77 -8.67 13.44
C LEU A 206 -37.42 -8.53 12.05
N GLY A 207 -38.08 -7.40 11.76
CA GLY A 207 -38.82 -7.21 10.50
C GLY A 207 -40.05 -8.10 10.35
N MET A 208 -40.50 -8.75 11.42
CA MET A 208 -41.62 -9.70 11.46
C MET A 208 -42.94 -8.98 11.73
N LYS A 209 -43.32 -8.06 10.85
CA LYS A 209 -44.57 -7.30 11.03
C LYS A 209 -45.79 -8.17 10.76
N ASP A 210 -46.51 -8.53 11.81
CA ASP A 210 -47.88 -9.01 11.70
C ASP A 210 -48.82 -8.02 12.38
N GLU A 211 -49.19 -7.00 11.61
CA GLU A 211 -50.10 -5.94 12.07
C GLU A 211 -51.49 -6.51 12.40
N SER A 212 -51.87 -7.67 11.86
CA SER A 212 -53.16 -8.32 12.15
C SER A 212 -53.20 -8.88 13.58
N PHE A 213 -52.13 -9.56 13.99
CA PHE A 213 -52.02 -10.15 15.32
C PHE A 213 -51.83 -9.09 16.40
N VAL A 214 -51.03 -8.05 16.15
CA VAL A 214 -50.86 -6.91 17.07
C VAL A 214 -52.17 -6.15 17.29
N ASN A 215 -52.99 -6.01 16.25
CA ASN A 215 -54.29 -5.38 16.38
C ASN A 215 -55.27 -6.25 17.19
N ALA A 216 -55.27 -7.57 17.02
CA ALA A 216 -56.07 -8.48 17.85
C ALA A 216 -55.65 -8.39 19.32
N LEU A 217 -54.34 -8.43 19.56
CA LEU A 217 -53.71 -8.23 20.86
C LEU A 217 -54.15 -6.93 21.58
N GLN A 218 -54.34 -5.83 20.86
CA GLN A 218 -54.83 -4.57 21.42
C GLN A 218 -56.35 -4.54 21.68
N GLN A 219 -57.12 -5.41 21.04
CA GLN A 219 -58.59 -5.45 21.16
C GLN A 219 -59.06 -6.31 22.33
N TYR A 220 -58.32 -7.37 22.69
CA TYR A 220 -58.68 -8.24 23.80
C TYR A 220 -58.21 -7.70 25.15
N SER A 221 -59.09 -7.77 26.15
CA SER A 221 -58.81 -7.30 27.51
C SER A 221 -58.63 -8.48 28.47
N PRO A 222 -57.62 -8.46 29.38
CA PRO A 222 -57.44 -9.48 30.42
C PRO A 222 -58.64 -9.72 31.34
N ASN A 223 -59.60 -8.78 31.36
CA ASN A 223 -60.80 -8.86 32.18
C ASN A 223 -62.00 -9.47 31.43
N GLU A 224 -61.83 -9.85 30.17
CA GLU A 224 -62.88 -10.50 29.40
C GLU A 224 -62.96 -12.01 29.73
N PRO A 225 -64.16 -12.58 29.83
CA PRO A 225 -64.33 -13.98 30.20
C PRO A 225 -63.69 -14.98 29.23
N ASN A 226 -63.41 -14.56 27.98
CA ASN A 226 -62.80 -15.41 26.95
C ASN A 226 -61.29 -15.14 26.75
N PHE A 227 -60.68 -14.28 27.56
CA PHE A 227 -59.26 -13.93 27.42
C PHE A 227 -58.32 -15.13 27.59
N THR A 228 -58.73 -16.13 28.37
CA THR A 228 -57.99 -17.38 28.55
C THR A 228 -57.80 -18.18 27.27
N HIS A 229 -58.79 -18.18 26.37
CA HIS A 229 -58.62 -18.81 25.05
C HIS A 229 -57.68 -18.01 24.16
N PHE A 230 -57.76 -16.68 24.22
CA PHE A 230 -56.83 -15.83 23.47
C PHE A 230 -55.38 -15.97 23.95
N LEU A 231 -55.14 -16.25 25.24
CA LEU A 231 -53.81 -16.57 25.76
C LEU A 231 -53.17 -17.81 25.11
N GLU A 232 -53.97 -18.78 24.67
CA GLU A 232 -53.48 -19.96 23.95
C GLU A 232 -52.96 -19.57 22.56
N GLU A 233 -53.70 -18.71 21.85
CA GLU A 233 -53.26 -18.13 20.56
C GLU A 233 -51.97 -17.31 20.71
N ILE A 234 -51.85 -16.53 21.80
CA ILE A 234 -50.61 -15.80 22.12
C ILE A 234 -49.43 -16.75 22.31
N LYS A 235 -49.61 -17.88 23.01
CA LYS A 235 -48.54 -18.86 23.22
C LYS A 235 -48.08 -19.50 21.93
N GLU A 236 -49.02 -19.90 21.06
CA GLU A 236 -48.69 -20.49 19.76
C GLU A 236 -47.91 -19.52 18.88
N TYR A 237 -48.33 -18.26 18.88
CA TYR A 237 -47.65 -17.22 18.11
C TYR A 237 -46.22 -16.97 18.61
N ILE A 238 -46.02 -16.87 19.93
CA ILE A 238 -44.69 -16.73 20.54
C ILE A 238 -43.81 -17.93 20.17
N ALA A 239 -44.34 -19.16 20.22
CA ALA A 239 -43.58 -20.36 19.87
C ALA A 239 -43.15 -20.37 18.38
N SER A 240 -44.00 -19.89 17.47
CA SER A 240 -43.64 -19.72 16.07
C SER A 240 -42.51 -18.70 15.89
N MET A 241 -42.63 -17.55 16.56
CA MET A 241 -41.63 -16.49 16.51
C MET A 241 -40.28 -16.94 17.08
N ASP A 242 -40.27 -17.70 18.19
CA ASP A 242 -39.04 -18.24 18.79
C ASP A 242 -38.29 -19.19 17.83
N LYS A 243 -39.03 -20.00 17.07
CA LYS A 243 -38.46 -20.86 16.02
C LYS A 243 -37.83 -20.06 14.88
N GLU A 244 -38.48 -18.99 14.44
CA GLU A 244 -37.96 -18.12 13.37
C GLU A 244 -36.72 -17.34 13.81
N VAL A 245 -36.72 -16.84 15.05
CA VAL A 245 -35.56 -16.18 15.66
C VAL A 245 -34.39 -17.15 15.77
N GLY A 246 -34.61 -18.39 16.24
CA GLY A 246 -33.58 -19.42 16.29
C GLY A 246 -32.94 -19.68 14.92
N ALA A 247 -33.76 -19.84 13.87
CA ALA A 247 -33.27 -20.03 12.51
C ALA A 247 -32.52 -18.82 11.92
N MET A 248 -32.80 -17.60 12.41
CA MET A 248 -32.04 -16.40 12.05
C MET A 248 -30.67 -16.37 12.75
N ILE A 249 -30.63 -16.69 14.04
CA ILE A 249 -29.39 -16.78 14.82
C ILE A 249 -28.43 -17.81 14.22
N ASP A 250 -28.94 -18.98 13.85
CA ASP A 250 -28.12 -20.04 13.24
C ASP A 250 -27.51 -19.60 11.90
N ARG A 251 -28.27 -18.87 11.08
CA ARG A 251 -27.77 -18.32 9.80
C ARG A 251 -26.67 -17.28 10.01
N LEU A 252 -26.86 -16.35 10.94
CA LEU A 252 -25.85 -15.34 11.26
C LEU A 252 -24.55 -15.98 11.78
N ALA A 253 -24.66 -17.01 12.63
CA ALA A 253 -23.50 -17.76 13.10
C ALA A 253 -22.73 -18.46 11.96
N GLU A 254 -23.44 -18.97 10.94
CA GLU A 254 -22.81 -19.58 9.76
C GLU A 254 -22.10 -18.54 8.88
N GLU A 255 -22.70 -17.35 8.72
CA GLU A 255 -22.09 -16.22 7.99
C GLU A 255 -20.83 -15.70 8.69
N ASP A 256 -20.85 -15.53 10.01
CA ASP A 256 -19.68 -15.16 10.81
C ASP A 256 -18.52 -16.16 10.65
N ALA A 257 -18.83 -17.46 10.67
CA ALA A 257 -17.83 -18.50 10.46
C ALA A 257 -17.18 -18.40 9.06
N LYS A 258 -17.95 -18.05 8.02
CA LYS A 258 -17.43 -17.85 6.65
C LYS A 258 -16.54 -16.61 6.54
N VAL A 259 -16.90 -15.52 7.24
CA VAL A 259 -16.08 -14.30 7.29
C VAL A 259 -14.75 -14.57 7.99
N LEU A 260 -14.77 -15.28 9.13
CA LEU A 260 -13.54 -15.66 9.83
C LEU A 260 -12.61 -16.54 8.97
N ALA A 261 -13.17 -17.45 8.16
CA ALA A 261 -12.39 -18.24 7.22
C ALA A 261 -11.71 -17.37 6.15
N HIS A 262 -12.42 -16.39 5.57
CA HIS A 262 -11.84 -15.45 4.60
C HIS A 262 -10.73 -14.60 5.20
N ILE A 263 -10.92 -14.11 6.44
CA ILE A 263 -9.88 -13.33 7.15
C ILE A 263 -8.60 -14.14 7.31
N LYS A 264 -8.73 -15.44 7.59
CA LYS A 264 -7.57 -16.34 7.70
C LYS A 264 -6.84 -16.47 6.37
N GLU A 265 -7.55 -16.70 5.27
CA GLU A 265 -6.97 -16.82 3.93
C GLU A 265 -6.24 -15.54 3.49
N ILE A 266 -6.84 -14.37 3.73
CA ILE A 266 -6.21 -13.06 3.45
C ILE A 266 -4.89 -12.90 4.21
N ASN A 267 -4.85 -13.30 5.49
CA ASN A 267 -3.64 -13.21 6.29
C ASN A 267 -2.53 -14.15 5.77
N GLU A 268 -2.88 -15.36 5.34
CA GLU A 268 -1.93 -16.29 4.74
C GLU A 268 -1.34 -15.72 3.43
N GLN A 269 -2.18 -15.15 2.56
CA GLN A 269 -1.72 -14.49 1.33
C GLN A 269 -0.81 -13.28 1.61
N LYS A 270 -1.16 -12.46 2.60
CA LYS A 270 -0.36 -11.30 3.02
C LYS A 270 1.06 -11.69 3.45
N ASP A 271 1.21 -12.80 4.16
CA ASP A 271 2.53 -13.24 4.62
C ASP A 271 3.40 -13.77 3.46
N VAL A 272 2.80 -14.44 2.47
CA VAL A 272 3.49 -14.82 1.22
C VAL A 272 4.04 -13.59 0.50
N VAL A 273 3.21 -12.56 0.31
CA VAL A 273 3.62 -11.32 -0.37
C VAL A 273 4.75 -10.59 0.37
N LYS A 274 4.74 -10.58 1.72
CA LYS A 274 5.85 -10.01 2.50
C LYS A 274 7.17 -10.74 2.27
N GLU A 275 7.12 -12.07 2.15
CA GLU A 275 8.32 -12.87 1.90
C GLU A 275 8.88 -12.59 0.50
N GLU A 276 8.02 -12.51 -0.52
CA GLU A 276 8.41 -12.14 -1.89
C GLU A 276 9.02 -10.74 -1.97
N LEU A 277 8.42 -9.76 -1.29
CA LEU A 277 8.97 -8.41 -1.19
C LEU A 277 10.36 -8.38 -0.55
N SER A 278 10.58 -9.21 0.47
CA SER A 278 11.87 -9.34 1.14
C SER A 278 12.94 -9.93 0.19
N LYS A 279 12.58 -10.96 -0.60
CA LYS A 279 13.46 -11.54 -1.62
C LYS A 279 13.81 -10.55 -2.73
N LEU A 280 12.83 -9.78 -3.19
CA LEU A 280 13.01 -8.73 -4.20
C LEU A 280 13.96 -7.63 -3.72
N ARG A 281 13.78 -7.14 -2.48
CA ARG A 281 14.67 -6.14 -1.89
C ARG A 281 16.12 -6.62 -1.84
N LEU A 282 16.35 -7.85 -1.40
CA LEU A 282 17.69 -8.45 -1.38
C LEU A 282 18.30 -8.52 -2.78
N SER A 283 17.52 -8.95 -3.78
CA SER A 283 17.98 -9.03 -5.19
C SER A 283 18.38 -7.65 -5.75
N ILE A 284 17.59 -6.61 -5.45
CA ILE A 284 17.91 -5.22 -5.84
C ILE A 284 19.21 -4.77 -5.20
N GLU A 285 19.41 -5.04 -3.91
CA GLU A 285 20.60 -4.64 -3.18
C GLU A 285 21.87 -5.32 -3.72
N VAL A 286 21.79 -6.62 -4.03
CA VAL A 286 22.88 -7.36 -4.68
C VAL A 286 23.19 -6.79 -6.07
N LYS A 287 22.18 -6.50 -6.89
CA LYS A 287 22.39 -5.89 -8.22
C LYS A 287 23.05 -4.52 -8.10
N LYS A 288 22.64 -3.69 -7.14
CA LYS A 288 23.23 -2.37 -6.87
C LYS A 288 24.69 -2.47 -6.45
N HIS A 289 25.02 -3.42 -5.58
CA HIS A 289 26.40 -3.69 -5.17
C HIS A 289 27.28 -4.11 -6.36
N ASN A 290 26.79 -5.04 -7.20
CA ASN A 290 27.52 -5.47 -8.40
C ASN A 290 27.75 -4.34 -9.41
N GLN A 291 26.80 -3.41 -9.54
CA GLN A 291 26.99 -2.22 -10.38
C GLN A 291 28.07 -1.28 -9.83
N MET A 292 28.15 -1.13 -8.52
CA MET A 292 29.17 -0.31 -7.87
C MET A 292 30.57 -0.89 -8.07
N LEU A 293 30.75 -2.20 -7.87
CA LEU A 293 32.01 -2.89 -8.16
C LEU A 293 32.47 -2.68 -9.61
N LYS A 294 31.56 -2.87 -10.58
CA LYS A 294 31.87 -2.61 -11.98
C LYS A 294 32.32 -1.16 -12.22
N ARG A 295 31.67 -0.17 -11.58
CA ARG A 295 32.07 1.24 -11.72
C ARG A 295 33.46 1.51 -11.15
N GLU A 296 33.82 0.86 -10.06
CA GLU A 296 35.18 0.92 -9.50
C GLU A 296 36.19 0.30 -10.47
N ASP A 297 35.92 -0.90 -11.01
CA ASP A 297 36.78 -1.55 -12.02
C ASP A 297 36.99 -0.64 -13.25
N TRP A 298 35.92 0.01 -13.74
CA TRP A 298 36.02 0.96 -14.86
C TRP A 298 36.83 2.21 -14.51
N ALA A 299 36.75 2.69 -13.27
CA ALA A 299 37.52 3.84 -12.82
C ALA A 299 39.02 3.50 -12.73
N GLU A 300 39.36 2.31 -12.26
CA GLU A 300 40.73 1.81 -12.22
C GLU A 300 41.33 1.64 -13.64
N GLU A 301 40.60 1.02 -14.56
CA GLU A 301 41.04 0.88 -15.95
C GLU A 301 41.17 2.24 -16.66
N LEU A 302 40.25 3.18 -16.43
CA LEU A 302 40.36 4.55 -16.96
C LEU A 302 41.64 5.24 -16.46
N GLN A 303 41.96 5.09 -15.18
CA GLN A 303 43.17 5.67 -14.60
C GLN A 303 44.44 5.06 -15.20
N LYS A 304 44.44 3.74 -15.42
CA LYS A 304 45.55 3.03 -16.07
C LYS A 304 45.78 3.51 -17.50
N VAL A 305 44.72 3.57 -18.33
CA VAL A 305 44.82 4.05 -19.72
C VAL A 305 45.30 5.50 -19.77
N LYS A 306 44.87 6.34 -18.83
CA LYS A 306 45.34 7.72 -18.73
C LYS A 306 46.85 7.80 -18.46
N LEU A 307 47.37 6.95 -17.57
CA LEU A 307 48.81 6.88 -17.31
C LEU A 307 49.59 6.39 -18.55
N GLU A 308 49.07 5.39 -19.26
CA GLU A 308 49.68 4.91 -20.51
C GLU A 308 49.70 6.01 -21.58
N LEU A 309 48.63 6.80 -21.69
CA LEU A 309 48.57 7.96 -22.59
C LEU A 309 49.61 9.03 -22.21
N ASP A 310 49.74 9.35 -20.93
CA ASP A 310 50.73 10.32 -20.44
C ASP A 310 52.16 9.85 -20.76
N VAL A 311 52.46 8.55 -20.60
CA VAL A 311 53.74 7.95 -20.98
C VAL A 311 53.98 8.07 -22.48
N ALA A 312 53.02 7.69 -23.32
CA ALA A 312 53.14 7.78 -24.77
C ALA A 312 53.32 9.22 -25.27
N GLN A 313 52.65 10.19 -24.65
CA GLN A 313 52.83 11.62 -24.96
C GLN A 313 54.24 12.12 -24.60
N ASN A 314 54.78 11.69 -23.45
CA ASN A 314 56.14 12.02 -23.05
C ASN A 314 57.19 11.39 -23.99
N GLU A 315 56.98 10.15 -24.43
CA GLU A 315 57.84 9.50 -25.43
C GLU A 315 57.78 10.23 -26.77
N LEU A 316 56.59 10.59 -27.24
CA LEU A 316 56.39 11.36 -28.46
C LEU A 316 57.11 12.72 -28.39
N PHE A 317 56.98 13.43 -27.26
CA PHE A 317 57.68 14.70 -27.03
C PHE A 317 59.20 14.52 -27.09
N THR A 318 59.73 13.46 -26.49
CA THR A 318 61.15 13.12 -26.51
C THR A 318 61.63 12.81 -27.93
N LEU A 319 60.85 12.05 -28.71
CA LEU A 319 61.16 11.75 -30.12
C LEU A 319 61.12 13.01 -30.99
N HIS A 320 60.16 13.91 -30.77
CA HIS A 320 60.13 15.20 -31.48
C HIS A 320 61.36 16.06 -31.16
N ALA A 321 61.76 16.14 -29.89
CA ALA A 321 62.98 16.84 -29.49
C ALA A 321 64.22 16.24 -30.17
N ALA A 322 64.34 14.91 -30.20
CA ALA A 322 65.44 14.22 -30.87
C ALA A 322 65.44 14.47 -32.39
N ARG A 323 64.27 14.44 -33.04
CA ARG A 323 64.11 14.77 -34.46
C ARG A 323 64.56 16.19 -34.76
N ASN A 324 64.13 17.16 -33.96
CA ASN A 324 64.49 18.57 -34.17
C ASN A 324 66.01 18.76 -34.04
N THR A 325 66.65 18.15 -33.04
CA THR A 325 68.12 18.16 -32.90
C THR A 325 68.84 17.54 -34.11
N LYS A 326 68.27 16.48 -34.70
CA LYS A 326 68.83 15.89 -35.92
C LYS A 326 68.68 16.82 -37.13
N VAL A 327 67.54 17.49 -37.27
CA VAL A 327 67.29 18.45 -38.36
C VAL A 327 68.27 19.62 -38.26
N THR A 328 68.43 20.22 -37.08
CA THR A 328 69.40 21.31 -36.88
C THR A 328 70.84 20.87 -37.16
N GLY A 329 71.21 19.64 -36.77
CA GLY A 329 72.50 19.06 -37.14
C GLY A 329 72.71 18.90 -38.65
N HIS A 330 71.66 18.52 -39.40
CA HIS A 330 71.72 18.46 -40.86
C HIS A 330 71.85 19.85 -41.51
N GLU A 331 71.16 20.86 -40.99
CA GLU A 331 71.28 22.25 -41.44
C GLU A 331 72.70 22.78 -41.24
N GLN A 332 73.28 22.60 -40.04
CA GLN A 332 74.67 22.96 -39.74
C GLN A 332 75.67 22.26 -40.67
N LEU A 333 75.46 20.97 -40.95
CA LEU A 333 76.32 20.23 -41.88
C LEU A 333 76.21 20.75 -43.31
N ALA A 334 75.01 21.13 -43.77
CA ALA A 334 74.80 21.71 -45.09
C ALA A 334 75.51 23.07 -45.21
N GLU A 335 75.44 23.92 -44.18
CA GLU A 335 76.18 25.18 -44.12
C GLU A 335 77.69 24.96 -44.17
N MET A 336 78.23 24.04 -43.37
CA MET A 336 79.66 23.70 -43.41
C MET A 336 80.10 23.19 -44.79
N LYS A 337 79.29 22.34 -45.44
CA LYS A 337 79.59 21.86 -46.82
C LYS A 337 79.66 23.02 -47.81
N LYS A 338 78.71 23.97 -47.76
CA LYS A 338 78.72 25.17 -48.61
C LYS A 338 79.97 26.02 -48.37
N LEU A 339 80.35 26.21 -47.10
CA LEU A 339 81.55 26.97 -46.74
C LEU A 339 82.84 26.30 -47.24
N VAL A 340 82.94 24.98 -47.12
CA VAL A 340 84.07 24.21 -47.67
C VAL A 340 84.11 24.30 -49.20
N GLN A 341 82.96 24.21 -49.88
CA GLN A 341 82.87 24.34 -51.34
C GLN A 341 83.37 25.72 -51.79
N ASN A 342 82.92 26.79 -51.14
CA ASN A 342 83.35 28.16 -51.45
C ASN A 342 84.86 28.35 -51.25
N ARG A 343 85.43 27.80 -50.16
CA ARG A 343 86.88 27.83 -49.93
C ARG A 343 87.66 27.09 -51.01
N LYS A 344 87.17 25.95 -51.50
CA LYS A 344 87.80 25.23 -52.60
C LYS A 344 87.83 26.06 -53.89
N ILE A 345 86.74 26.76 -54.19
CA ILE A 345 86.66 27.68 -55.34
C ILE A 345 87.69 28.81 -55.18
N ALA A 346 87.70 29.49 -54.03
CA ALA A 346 88.64 30.58 -53.76
C ALA A 346 90.12 30.14 -53.85
N ILE A 347 90.45 28.94 -53.36
CA ILE A 347 91.81 28.38 -53.49
C ILE A 347 92.17 28.11 -54.96
N ALA A 348 91.23 27.61 -55.76
CA ALA A 348 91.46 27.36 -57.19
C ALA A 348 91.68 28.67 -57.96
N GLU A 349 90.90 29.71 -57.65
CA GLU A 349 91.05 31.06 -58.21
C GLU A 349 92.42 31.65 -57.85
N ALA A 350 92.79 31.64 -56.56
CA ALA A 350 94.09 32.11 -56.10
C ALA A 350 95.26 31.35 -56.75
N ARG A 351 95.11 30.03 -56.95
CA ARG A 351 96.10 29.21 -57.66
C ARG A 351 96.25 29.65 -59.12
N ASN A 352 95.15 29.95 -59.81
CA ASN A 352 95.19 30.43 -61.19
C ASN A 352 95.81 31.83 -61.27
N GLU A 353 95.48 32.74 -60.35
CA GLU A 353 96.10 34.07 -60.28
C GLU A 353 97.62 33.96 -60.14
N VAL A 354 98.11 33.14 -59.20
CA VAL A 354 99.55 32.90 -59.01
C VAL A 354 100.19 32.30 -60.27
N ALA A 355 99.51 31.37 -60.95
CA ALA A 355 100.01 30.78 -62.19
C ALA A 355 100.09 31.81 -63.33
N HIS A 356 99.10 32.69 -63.45
CA HIS A 356 99.11 33.79 -64.43
C HIS A 356 100.21 34.80 -64.11
N GLU A 357 100.37 35.20 -62.85
CA GLU A 357 101.43 36.13 -62.44
C GLU A 357 102.83 35.54 -62.67
N ALA A 358 103.02 34.26 -62.37
CA ALA A 358 104.27 33.55 -62.65
C ALA A 358 104.55 33.47 -64.17
N SER A 359 103.53 33.20 -64.98
CA SER A 359 103.66 33.16 -66.44
C SER A 359 104.03 34.53 -67.01
N ALA A 360 103.37 35.61 -66.57
CA ALA A 360 103.69 36.97 -67.00
C ALA A 360 105.12 37.41 -66.60
N LYS A 361 105.60 36.98 -65.42
CA LYS A 361 106.99 37.21 -65.01
C LYS A 361 107.98 36.44 -65.89
N LEU A 362 107.67 35.19 -66.24
CA LEU A 362 108.50 34.39 -67.15
C LEU A 362 108.54 35.01 -68.56
N GLU A 363 107.41 35.49 -69.08
CA GLU A 363 107.37 36.21 -70.35
C GLU A 363 108.30 37.43 -70.35
N ARG A 364 108.26 38.27 -69.30
CA ARG A 364 109.21 39.40 -69.18
C ARG A 364 110.67 38.95 -69.14
N ILE A 365 110.97 37.87 -68.42
CA ILE A 365 112.34 37.33 -68.38
C ILE A 365 112.77 36.87 -69.78
N PHE A 366 111.88 36.27 -70.57
CA PHE A 366 112.18 35.88 -71.95
C PHE A 366 112.37 37.10 -72.86
N GLU A 367 111.56 38.15 -72.72
CA GLU A 367 111.74 39.42 -73.44
C GLU A 367 113.09 40.07 -73.11
N GLU A 368 113.46 40.15 -71.82
CA GLU A 368 114.77 40.66 -71.39
C GLU A 368 115.92 39.80 -71.91
N TRP A 369 115.74 38.48 -71.94
CA TRP A 369 116.74 37.54 -72.46
C TRP A 369 116.97 37.73 -73.97
N ASP A 370 115.91 37.90 -74.75
CA ASP A 370 116.02 38.17 -76.18
C ASP A 370 116.64 39.55 -76.43
N HIS A 371 116.32 40.55 -75.62
CA HIS A 371 116.98 41.86 -75.69
C HIS A 371 118.48 41.79 -75.38
N ILE A 372 118.89 40.94 -74.41
CA ILE A 372 120.30 40.67 -74.13
C ILE A 372 120.99 39.99 -75.33
N LYS A 373 120.31 39.05 -76.02
CA LYS A 373 120.87 38.45 -77.24
C LYS A 373 121.10 39.47 -78.34
N GLU A 374 120.14 40.38 -78.56
CA GLU A 374 120.28 41.49 -79.52
C GLU A 374 121.46 42.39 -79.17
N CYS A 375 121.55 42.84 -77.91
CA CYS A 375 122.70 43.62 -77.42
C CYS A 375 124.03 42.89 -77.67
N ARG A 376 124.05 41.57 -77.46
CA ARG A 376 125.25 40.73 -77.65
C ARG A 376 125.58 40.51 -79.13
N ALA A 377 124.59 40.52 -80.02
CA ALA A 377 124.80 40.51 -81.47
C ALA A 377 125.39 41.86 -81.92
N GLN A 378 124.83 42.98 -81.43
CA GLN A 378 125.34 44.33 -81.70
C GLN A 378 126.79 44.48 -81.25
N LEU A 379 127.13 44.02 -80.05
CA LEU A 379 128.51 44.02 -79.53
C LEU A 379 129.49 43.24 -80.43
N ARG A 380 129.07 42.12 -81.05
CA ARG A 380 129.92 41.37 -82.00
C ARG A 380 130.06 42.09 -83.33
N GLU A 381 129.02 42.80 -83.75
CA GLU A 381 129.02 43.62 -84.95
C GLU A 381 129.98 44.81 -84.78
N ASP A 382 129.89 45.49 -83.64
CA ASP A 382 130.80 46.56 -83.24
C ASP A 382 132.23 46.06 -83.08
N GLU A 383 132.44 44.86 -82.48
CA GLU A 383 133.76 44.21 -82.40
C GLU A 383 134.33 43.96 -83.80
N SER A 384 133.51 43.47 -84.73
CA SER A 384 133.93 43.23 -86.13
C SER A 384 134.27 44.54 -86.85
N ALA A 385 133.48 45.60 -86.62
CA ALA A 385 133.76 46.93 -87.14
C ALA A 385 135.07 47.51 -86.59
N LEU A 386 135.35 47.31 -85.30
CA LEU A 386 136.62 47.68 -84.65
C LEU A 386 137.80 46.89 -85.23
N ARG A 387 137.66 45.58 -85.43
CA ARG A 387 138.71 44.76 -86.08
C ARG A 387 139.00 45.24 -87.50
N ALA A 388 137.96 45.54 -88.29
CA ALA A 388 138.12 46.09 -89.64
C ALA A 388 138.79 47.48 -89.64
N ALA A 389 138.50 48.31 -88.64
CA ALA A 389 139.18 49.60 -88.46
C ALA A 389 140.66 49.45 -88.09
N ILE A 390 141.01 48.45 -87.26
CA ILE A 390 142.40 48.13 -86.90
C ILE A 390 143.17 47.56 -88.11
N GLU A 391 142.56 46.69 -88.91
CA GLU A 391 143.16 46.18 -90.16
C GLU A 391 143.45 47.30 -91.17
N ARG A 392 142.55 48.29 -91.27
CA ARG A 392 142.80 49.49 -92.09
C ARG A 392 143.96 50.36 -91.59
N PHE A 393 144.26 50.35 -90.29
CA PHE A 393 145.37 51.10 -89.70
C PHE A 393 146.72 50.38 -89.80
N THR A 394 146.74 49.08 -90.12
CA THR A 394 147.94 48.24 -90.09
C THR A 394 148.42 47.75 -91.48
N ALA A 395 147.76 48.16 -92.56
CA ALA A 395 148.21 47.89 -93.92
C ALA A 395 149.38 48.83 -94.34
N PRO A 396 150.51 48.33 -94.88
CA PRO A 396 151.67 49.15 -95.26
C PRO A 396 151.41 50.03 -96.48
N LEU A 397 151.98 51.25 -96.46
CA LEU A 397 152.01 52.22 -97.55
C LEU A 397 152.85 51.72 -98.74
N ASP A 398 152.24 51.74 -99.93
CA ASP A 398 152.87 52.06 -101.23
C ASP A 398 151.88 52.91 -102.05
#